data_AF-A0A3A8JJW4-F1
#
_entry.id   AF-A0A3A8JJW4-F1
#
_cell.length_a   1.000
_cell.length_b   1.000
_cell.length_c   1.000
_cell.angle_alpha   90.00
_cell.angle_beta   90.00
_cell.angle_gamma   90.00
#
_symmetry.space_group_name_H-M   'P 1'
#
loop_
_entity.id
_entity.type
_entity.pdbx_description
1 polymer ?
#
loop_
_entity_poly.entity_id
_entity_poly.type
_entity_poly.pdbx_seq_one_letter_code
_entity_poly.pdbx_strand_id
1 'polypeptide(L)'
;MAENEQAPALIVVAHPEDVVRLFSTVATGADVAVVTEDGGAGRELEAVGRALGARSTQLLLSPSEVGPWCRERRLKGDARVYTHSPQEDAPLHREVALLVSRVFERLWVPATGARPTACTVLDDAAFQRKLSLLNALYRERPDGAASGACTDPVRDGPGIEAFTEVRAGDVVRALSLTKPEVFAELADPWGFAHSTYEGERFALTAKVLGTLRHAGPPRSVVDVGACEGMMTGHLLTLFPDANVRAVESEPRFVTRLRERLGGLPRVRIVEASAEDVALEADLVLLAEVLYYLSDDASRDLLDRLRASHLLTSYGGGFGAQVHAALVRRGWRCVQSATLPGRIEPVDGASSPLLVRRAGTEIRLWER
;
A
#
# COMPACT_ATOMS: atom_id res chain seq x y z
N MET A 1 -16.05 -36.75 9.61
CA MET A 1 -15.39 -35.43 9.54
C MET A 1 -14.71 -35.25 10.89
N ALA A 2 -13.40 -35.50 10.94
CA ALA A 2 -12.64 -35.39 12.18
C ALA A 2 -12.64 -33.94 12.65
N GLU A 3 -12.85 -33.74 13.96
CA GLU A 3 -12.62 -32.48 14.65
C GLU A 3 -11.20 -32.00 14.31
N ASN A 4 -11.11 -31.01 13.43
CA ASN A 4 -9.90 -30.22 13.28
C ASN A 4 -9.74 -29.49 14.62
N GLU A 5 -8.84 -29.94 15.49
CA GLU A 5 -8.26 -29.08 16.51
C GLU A 5 -7.71 -27.86 15.78
N GLN A 6 -8.50 -26.78 15.73
CA GLN A 6 -8.06 -25.53 15.17
C GLN A 6 -6.90 -25.07 16.04
N ALA A 7 -5.73 -24.89 15.42
CA ALA A 7 -4.58 -24.31 16.10
C ALA A 7 -5.02 -23.06 16.89
N PRO A 8 -4.50 -22.86 18.11
CA PRO A 8 -4.92 -21.76 18.97
C PRO A 8 -4.88 -20.44 18.21
N ALA A 9 -5.90 -19.61 18.36
CA ALA A 9 -5.96 -18.30 17.71
C ALA A 9 -5.29 -17.23 18.59
N LEU A 10 -4.62 -16.29 17.93
CA LEU A 10 -4.14 -15.04 18.50
C LEU A 10 -4.88 -13.92 17.79
N ILE A 11 -5.63 -13.07 18.49
CA ILE A 11 -6.40 -11.97 17.89
C ILE A 11 -5.82 -10.66 18.40
N VAL A 12 -5.44 -9.76 17.50
CA VAL A 12 -4.97 -8.42 17.85
C VAL A 12 -5.77 -7.39 17.09
N VAL A 13 -6.54 -6.57 17.81
CA VAL A 13 -7.46 -5.59 17.26
C VAL A 13 -7.31 -4.22 17.92
N ALA A 14 -7.98 -3.21 17.37
CA ALA A 14 -7.93 -1.83 17.85
C ALA A 14 -8.96 -1.58 18.95
N HIS A 15 -10.15 -2.18 18.86
CA HIS A 15 -11.21 -1.94 19.82
C HIS A 15 -11.88 -3.25 20.29
N PRO A 16 -12.46 -3.31 21.51
CA PRO A 16 -13.17 -4.50 22.00
C PRO A 16 -14.30 -4.96 21.06
N GLU A 17 -15.02 -4.02 20.46
CA GLU A 17 -16.09 -4.28 19.50
C GLU A 17 -15.60 -4.97 18.22
N ASP A 18 -14.35 -4.79 17.82
CA ASP A 18 -13.80 -5.44 16.63
C ASP A 18 -13.74 -6.96 16.80
N VAL A 19 -13.50 -7.45 18.03
CA VAL A 19 -13.52 -8.88 18.34
C VAL A 19 -14.89 -9.47 18.02
N VAL A 20 -15.96 -8.77 18.40
CA VAL A 20 -17.34 -9.19 18.14
C VAL A 20 -17.71 -9.01 16.67
N ARG A 21 -17.32 -7.88 16.07
CA ARG A 21 -17.68 -7.49 14.71
C ARG A 21 -17.05 -8.40 13.65
N LEU A 22 -15.77 -8.72 13.82
CA LEU A 22 -14.95 -9.33 12.77
C LEU A 22 -14.47 -10.73 13.12
N PHE A 23 -14.35 -11.07 14.40
CA PHE A 23 -13.60 -12.26 14.84
C PHE A 23 -14.39 -13.17 15.79
N SER A 24 -15.72 -13.05 15.86
CA SER A 24 -16.52 -13.76 16.86
C SER A 24 -16.46 -15.29 16.71
N THR A 25 -16.28 -15.78 15.49
CA THR A 25 -16.21 -17.22 15.16
C THR A 25 -14.85 -17.85 15.46
N VAL A 26 -13.80 -17.04 15.63
CA VAL A 26 -12.43 -17.50 15.90
C VAL A 26 -11.94 -17.11 17.30
N ALA A 27 -12.80 -16.47 18.10
CA ALA A 27 -12.46 -16.00 19.44
C ALA A 27 -12.46 -17.10 20.52
N THR A 28 -13.19 -18.20 20.32
CA THR A 28 -13.22 -19.30 21.29
C THR A 28 -11.84 -19.94 21.44
N GLY A 29 -11.31 -19.97 22.66
CA GLY A 29 -9.96 -20.46 22.98
C GLY A 29 -8.83 -19.51 22.58
N ALA A 30 -9.13 -18.35 22.01
CA ALA A 30 -8.12 -17.40 21.53
C ALA A 30 -7.45 -16.63 22.68
N ASP A 31 -6.22 -16.20 22.45
CA ASP A 31 -5.62 -15.09 23.19
C ASP A 31 -5.94 -13.79 22.46
N VAL A 32 -6.60 -12.85 23.12
CA VAL A 32 -7.10 -11.60 22.51
C VAL A 32 -6.36 -10.40 23.08
N ALA A 33 -5.85 -9.52 22.23
CA ALA A 33 -5.34 -8.22 22.62
C ALA A 33 -6.10 -7.09 21.92
N VAL A 34 -6.35 -6.01 22.67
CA VAL A 34 -6.89 -4.75 22.15
C VAL A 34 -5.85 -3.65 22.34
N VAL A 35 -5.60 -2.89 21.28
CA VAL A 35 -4.64 -1.78 21.25
C VAL A 35 -5.39 -0.46 21.27
N THR A 36 -5.43 0.20 22.43
CA THR A 36 -6.15 1.47 22.60
C THR A 36 -5.52 2.28 23.72
N GLU A 37 -5.46 3.60 23.57
CA GLU A 37 -5.02 4.50 24.64
C GLU A 37 -6.08 4.67 25.74
N ASP A 38 -7.31 4.20 25.49
CA ASP A 38 -8.41 4.23 26.46
C ASP A 38 -8.29 3.09 27.48
N GLY A 39 -7.78 3.42 28.67
CA GLY A 39 -7.73 2.50 29.80
C GLY A 39 -9.10 1.98 30.27
N GLY A 40 -10.20 2.67 29.92
CA GLY A 40 -11.57 2.26 30.23
C GLY A 40 -12.03 1.02 29.45
N ALA A 41 -11.43 0.74 28.29
CA ALA A 41 -11.80 -0.38 27.42
C ALA A 41 -11.52 -1.77 28.01
N GLY A 42 -10.76 -1.86 29.11
CA GLY A 42 -10.40 -3.14 29.73
C GLY A 42 -11.61 -3.96 30.20
N ARG A 43 -12.62 -3.31 30.79
CA ARG A 43 -13.83 -4.01 31.28
C ARG A 43 -14.67 -4.56 30.12
N GLU A 44 -14.82 -3.77 29.06
CA GLU A 44 -15.53 -4.18 27.85
C GLU A 44 -14.83 -5.39 27.20
N LEU A 45 -13.50 -5.33 27.08
CA LEU A 45 -12.71 -6.44 26.55
C LEU A 45 -12.87 -7.72 27.37
N GLU A 46 -12.81 -7.65 28.71
CA GLU A 46 -13.02 -8.81 29.57
C GLU A 46 -14.43 -9.40 29.41
N ALA A 47 -15.45 -8.55 29.29
CA ALA A 47 -16.83 -8.98 29.07
C ALA A 47 -16.98 -9.69 27.71
N VAL A 48 -16.43 -9.10 26.65
CA VAL A 48 -16.42 -9.67 25.29
C VAL A 48 -15.67 -10.99 25.25
N GLY A 49 -14.45 -11.02 25.80
CA GLY A 49 -13.62 -12.22 25.84
C GLY A 49 -14.32 -13.37 26.55
N ARG A 50 -14.93 -13.10 27.71
CA ARG A 50 -15.73 -14.11 28.44
C ARG A 50 -16.92 -14.60 27.63
N ALA A 51 -17.66 -13.70 27.00
CA ALA A 51 -18.86 -14.06 26.23
C ALA A 51 -18.56 -14.88 24.96
N LEU A 52 -17.38 -14.67 24.36
CA LEU A 52 -16.93 -15.40 23.17
C LEU A 52 -16.06 -16.63 23.50
N GLY A 53 -15.77 -16.86 24.77
CA GLY A 53 -14.96 -17.99 25.23
C GLY A 53 -13.46 -17.84 24.94
N ALA A 54 -12.94 -16.60 24.90
CA ALA A 54 -11.51 -16.35 24.82
C ALA A 54 -10.79 -16.95 26.04
N ARG A 55 -9.58 -17.47 25.81
CA ARG A 55 -8.72 -18.02 26.86
C ARG A 55 -8.06 -16.94 27.70
N SER A 56 -7.62 -15.86 27.05
CA SER A 56 -7.09 -14.69 27.75
C SER A 56 -7.39 -13.40 26.98
N THR A 57 -7.44 -12.30 27.72
CA THR A 57 -7.63 -10.95 27.19
C THR A 57 -6.54 -10.03 27.72
N GLN A 58 -5.98 -9.18 26.86
CA GLN A 58 -4.96 -8.20 27.20
C GLN A 58 -5.31 -6.82 26.64
N LEU A 59 -5.30 -5.81 27.50
CA LEU A 59 -5.31 -4.42 27.06
C LEU A 59 -3.87 -3.96 26.84
N LEU A 60 -3.59 -3.41 25.67
CA LEU A 60 -2.32 -2.78 25.29
C LEU A 60 -2.59 -1.27 25.15
N LEU A 61 -2.03 -0.48 26.06
CA LEU A 61 -2.27 0.95 26.17
C LEU A 61 -1.44 1.79 25.20
N SER A 62 -0.50 1.17 24.50
CA SER A 62 0.31 1.79 23.46
C SER A 62 0.55 0.83 22.28
N PRO A 63 0.57 1.33 21.03
CA PRO A 63 1.00 0.56 19.87
C PRO A 63 2.40 -0.07 20.04
N SER A 64 3.28 0.58 20.83
CA SER A 64 4.62 0.07 21.11
C SER A 64 4.65 -1.28 21.86
N GLU A 65 3.56 -1.64 22.55
CA GLU A 65 3.44 -2.88 23.33
C GLU A 65 3.06 -4.08 22.46
N VAL A 66 2.52 -3.85 21.25
CA VAL A 66 2.09 -4.91 20.32
C VAL A 66 3.25 -5.85 19.99
N GLY A 67 4.40 -5.29 19.63
CA GLY A 67 5.58 -6.06 19.25
C GLY A 67 6.08 -7.00 20.37
N PRO A 68 6.40 -6.47 21.57
CA PRO A 68 6.78 -7.28 22.73
C PRO A 68 5.77 -8.38 23.06
N TRP A 69 4.48 -8.04 23.14
CA TRP A 69 3.43 -9.00 23.48
C TRP A 69 3.29 -10.11 22.43
N CYS A 70 3.27 -9.74 21.14
CA CYS A 70 3.22 -10.70 20.04
C CYS A 70 4.42 -11.67 20.05
N ARG A 71 5.64 -11.16 20.35
CA ARG A 71 6.84 -12.01 20.45
C ARG A 71 6.74 -13.00 21.62
N GLU A 72 6.23 -12.56 22.77
CA GLU A 72 6.00 -13.46 23.91
C GLU A 72 5.00 -14.57 23.54
N ARG A 73 3.91 -14.22 22.85
CA ARG A 73 2.90 -15.20 22.42
C ARG A 73 3.45 -16.18 21.38
N ARG A 74 4.26 -15.70 20.44
CA ARG A 74 4.95 -16.53 19.45
C ARG A 74 5.85 -17.60 20.09
N LEU A 75 6.48 -17.30 21.24
CA LEU A 75 7.30 -18.27 21.97
C LEU A 75 6.48 -19.38 22.64
N LYS A 76 5.17 -19.19 22.85
CA LYS A 76 4.29 -20.16 23.52
C LYS A 76 3.72 -21.22 22.57
N GLY A 77 3.90 -21.07 21.26
CA GLY A 77 3.50 -22.05 20.26
C GLY A 77 3.03 -21.42 18.95
N ASP A 78 2.72 -22.27 17.98
CA ASP A 78 2.15 -21.85 16.71
C ASP A 78 0.66 -21.53 16.87
N ALA A 79 0.32 -20.25 16.66
CA ALA A 79 -1.04 -19.76 16.65
C ALA A 79 -1.41 -19.21 15.27
N ARG A 80 -2.68 -19.34 14.89
CA ARG A 80 -3.22 -18.56 13.76
C ARG A 80 -3.43 -17.13 14.24
N VAL A 81 -2.76 -16.18 13.59
CA VAL A 81 -2.79 -14.78 14.00
C VAL A 81 -3.81 -14.02 13.18
N TYR A 82 -4.83 -13.49 13.84
CA TYR A 82 -5.89 -12.69 13.25
C TYR A 82 -5.70 -11.23 13.61
N THR A 83 -5.86 -10.36 12.61
CA THR A 83 -5.83 -8.92 12.80
C THR A 83 -6.62 -8.21 11.71
N HIS A 84 -6.64 -6.89 11.76
CA HIS A 84 -7.36 -6.03 10.83
C HIS A 84 -6.85 -6.13 9.40
N SER A 85 -7.73 -5.86 8.43
CA SER A 85 -7.31 -5.78 7.03
C SER A 85 -6.59 -4.45 6.79
N PRO A 86 -5.42 -4.43 6.11
CA PRO A 86 -4.73 -3.19 5.77
C PRO A 86 -5.51 -2.33 4.76
N GLN A 87 -6.53 -2.91 4.11
CA GLN A 87 -7.39 -2.23 3.15
C GLN A 87 -8.56 -1.48 3.81
N GLU A 88 -8.80 -1.67 5.12
CA GLU A 88 -9.82 -0.92 5.85
C GLU A 88 -9.47 0.57 5.91
N ASP A 89 -10.47 1.44 5.81
CA ASP A 89 -10.28 2.88 5.96
C ASP A 89 -10.35 3.32 7.42
N ALA A 90 -9.42 2.78 8.22
CA ALA A 90 -9.30 3.05 9.65
C ALA A 90 -7.81 3.14 10.03
N PRO A 91 -7.30 4.33 10.43
CA PRO A 91 -5.86 4.53 10.71
C PRO A 91 -5.29 3.59 11.77
N LEU A 92 -5.98 3.41 12.89
CA LEU A 92 -5.54 2.53 13.98
C LEU A 92 -5.58 1.05 13.56
N HIS A 93 -6.56 0.64 12.75
CA HIS A 93 -6.63 -0.72 12.22
C HIS A 93 -5.42 -1.04 11.33
N ARG A 94 -5.09 -0.11 10.43
CA ARG A 94 -3.91 -0.20 9.56
C ARG A 94 -2.60 -0.24 10.36
N GLU A 95 -2.50 0.54 11.44
CA GLU A 95 -1.34 0.54 12.33
C GLU A 95 -1.19 -0.79 13.09
N VAL A 96 -2.27 -1.30 13.68
CA VAL A 96 -2.27 -2.61 14.35
C VAL A 96 -1.86 -3.71 13.37
N ALA A 97 -2.44 -3.75 12.16
CA ALA A 97 -2.08 -4.73 11.14
C ALA A 97 -0.58 -4.68 10.79
N LEU A 98 -0.01 -3.48 10.63
CA LEU A 98 1.43 -3.29 10.36
C LEU A 98 2.32 -3.76 11.52
N LEU A 99 1.94 -3.46 12.76
CA LEU A 99 2.72 -3.85 13.93
C LEU A 99 2.72 -5.36 14.13
N VAL A 100 1.59 -6.02 13.88
CA VAL A 100 1.47 -7.48 13.94
C VAL A 100 2.26 -8.14 12.79
N SER A 101 2.23 -7.57 11.58
CA SER A 101 2.98 -8.09 10.42
C SER A 101 4.50 -8.00 10.58
N ARG A 102 4.99 -7.12 11.45
CA ARG A 102 6.43 -7.05 11.80
C ARG A 102 6.89 -8.21 12.70
N VAL A 103 5.96 -8.97 13.29
CA VAL A 103 6.29 -10.11 14.18
C VAL A 103 5.97 -11.45 13.55
N PHE A 104 4.92 -11.54 12.73
CA PHE A 104 4.45 -12.77 12.13
C PHE A 104 4.43 -12.71 10.61
N GLU A 105 4.94 -13.76 9.96
CA GLU A 105 5.01 -13.84 8.51
C GLU A 105 3.66 -14.13 7.85
N ARG A 106 2.77 -14.89 8.53
CA ARG A 106 1.44 -15.26 8.01
C ARG A 106 0.37 -14.77 8.96
N LEU A 107 -0.62 -14.08 8.41
CA LEU A 107 -1.73 -13.45 9.14
C LEU A 107 -3.05 -13.81 8.48
N TRP A 108 -4.13 -13.77 9.25
CA TRP A 108 -5.49 -13.86 8.76
C TRP A 108 -6.17 -12.52 8.97
N VAL A 109 -6.64 -11.92 7.88
CA VAL A 109 -7.35 -10.64 7.90
C VAL A 109 -8.75 -10.79 7.32
N PRO A 110 -9.73 -9.95 7.70
CA PRO A 110 -11.03 -9.92 7.05
C PRO A 110 -10.89 -9.82 5.52
N ALA A 111 -11.64 -10.66 4.80
CA ALA A 111 -11.59 -10.76 3.34
C ALA A 111 -12.36 -9.61 2.66
N THR A 112 -11.92 -8.37 2.88
CA THR A 112 -12.53 -7.14 2.34
C THR A 112 -12.23 -6.98 0.83
N GLY A 113 -12.92 -7.77 -0.01
CA GLY A 113 -12.71 -7.79 -1.47
C GLY A 113 -11.64 -8.78 -1.95
N ALA A 114 -10.91 -9.41 -1.03
CA ALA A 114 -10.03 -10.54 -1.30
C ALA A 114 -10.82 -11.86 -1.39
N ARG A 115 -10.26 -12.87 -2.07
CA ARG A 115 -10.84 -14.23 -2.07
C ARG A 115 -10.66 -14.85 -0.67
N PRO A 116 -11.73 -15.22 0.05
CA PRO A 116 -11.59 -15.82 1.37
C PRO A 116 -10.99 -17.23 1.29
N THR A 117 -10.13 -17.56 2.25
CA THR A 117 -9.56 -18.90 2.45
C THR A 117 -10.18 -19.61 3.66
N ALA A 118 -10.82 -18.87 4.55
CA ALA A 118 -11.65 -19.38 5.64
C ALA A 118 -12.95 -18.56 5.71
N CYS A 119 -14.09 -19.24 5.87
CA CYS A 119 -15.38 -18.58 5.92
C CYS A 119 -16.34 -19.35 6.83
N THR A 120 -17.04 -18.61 7.68
CA THR A 120 -18.08 -19.12 8.57
C THR A 120 -19.35 -18.33 8.31
N VAL A 121 -20.39 -19.03 7.86
CA VAL A 121 -21.75 -18.47 7.83
C VAL A 121 -22.34 -18.66 9.23
N LEU A 122 -22.79 -17.57 9.84
CA LEU A 122 -23.40 -17.61 11.16
C LEU A 122 -24.79 -18.23 11.06
N ASP A 123 -25.08 -19.21 11.91
CA ASP A 123 -26.46 -19.62 12.14
C ASP A 123 -27.22 -18.55 12.95
N ASP A 124 -28.54 -18.69 13.05
CA ASP A 124 -29.38 -17.73 13.76
C ASP A 124 -28.93 -17.51 15.20
N ALA A 125 -28.51 -18.57 15.90
CA ALA A 125 -28.08 -18.47 17.30
C ALA A 125 -26.78 -17.68 17.43
N ALA A 126 -25.79 -17.95 16.59
CA ALA A 126 -24.52 -17.24 16.55
C ALA A 126 -24.72 -15.77 16.12
N PHE A 127 -25.57 -15.53 15.12
CA PHE A 127 -25.88 -14.19 14.66
C PHE A 127 -26.60 -13.36 15.73
N GLN A 128 -27.62 -13.90 16.38
CA GLN A 128 -28.33 -13.22 17.48
C GLN A 128 -27.42 -12.96 18.68
N ARG A 129 -26.51 -13.89 19.00
CA ARG A 129 -25.50 -13.69 20.05
C ARG A 129 -24.58 -12.51 19.69
N LYS A 130 -24.07 -12.45 18.46
CA LYS A 130 -23.24 -11.35 17.96
C LYS A 130 -23.96 -10.00 18.11
N LEU A 131 -25.21 -9.91 17.63
CA LEU A 131 -26.02 -8.69 17.76
C LEU A 131 -26.25 -8.29 19.22
N SER A 132 -26.51 -9.26 20.10
CA SER A 132 -26.72 -8.99 21.52
C SER A 132 -25.47 -8.39 22.19
N LEU A 133 -24.28 -8.89 21.83
CA LEU A 133 -23.00 -8.37 22.34
C LEU A 133 -22.70 -6.95 21.82
N LEU A 134 -22.90 -6.70 20.52
CA LEU A 134 -22.75 -5.36 19.96
C LEU A 134 -23.70 -4.35 20.63
N ASN A 135 -24.96 -4.74 20.84
CA ASN A 135 -25.94 -3.89 21.52
C ASN A 135 -25.61 -3.64 23.00
N ALA A 136 -24.95 -4.58 23.68
CA ALA A 136 -24.51 -4.40 25.05
C ALA A 136 -23.37 -3.38 25.13
N LEU A 137 -22.33 -3.53 24.29
CA LEU A 137 -21.22 -2.58 24.19
C LEU A 137 -21.70 -1.17 23.84
N TYR A 138 -22.64 -1.05 22.91
CA TYR A 138 -23.23 0.24 22.56
C TYR A 138 -23.95 0.91 23.74
N ARG A 139 -24.69 0.14 24.54
CA ARG A 139 -25.43 0.67 25.72
C ARG A 139 -24.51 1.16 26.83
N GLU A 140 -23.32 0.58 26.98
CA GLU A 140 -22.36 0.92 28.02
C GLU A 140 -21.59 2.22 27.74
N ARG A 141 -21.73 2.81 26.54
CA ARG A 141 -21.11 4.09 26.13
C ARG A 141 -22.17 5.21 25.99
N PRO A 142 -22.74 5.72 27.09
CA PRO A 142 -23.86 6.67 27.06
C PRO A 142 -23.52 8.06 26.48
N ASP A 143 -22.24 8.42 26.37
CA ASP A 143 -21.80 9.80 26.06
C ASP A 143 -21.83 10.15 24.57
N GLY A 144 -22.36 9.26 23.71
CA GLY A 144 -22.42 9.51 22.27
C GLY A 144 -21.04 9.71 21.62
N ALA A 145 -19.97 9.24 22.26
CA ALA A 145 -18.62 9.33 21.75
C ALA A 145 -18.56 8.63 20.38
N ALA A 146 -18.39 9.44 19.33
CA ALA A 146 -18.32 9.04 17.92
C ALA A 146 -17.11 8.16 17.56
N SER A 147 -16.42 7.59 18.55
CA SER A 147 -15.28 6.71 18.36
C SER A 147 -15.77 5.31 17.96
N GLY A 148 -15.96 5.08 16.67
CA GLY A 148 -15.94 3.72 16.09
C GLY A 148 -17.13 2.81 16.39
N ALA A 149 -18.19 3.28 17.05
CA ALA A 149 -19.35 2.48 17.40
C ALA A 149 -19.94 1.75 16.16
N CYS A 150 -20.38 0.50 16.38
CA CYS A 150 -21.02 -0.36 15.39
C CYS A 150 -22.40 0.18 14.96
N THR A 151 -22.41 1.22 14.13
CA THR A 151 -23.61 1.96 13.72
C THR A 151 -24.07 1.64 12.31
N ASP A 152 -23.28 0.89 11.53
CA ASP A 152 -23.60 0.52 10.15
C ASP A 152 -23.92 -0.99 10.08
N PRO A 153 -25.19 -1.39 9.93
CA PRO A 153 -25.56 -2.80 9.91
C PRO A 153 -24.94 -3.59 8.74
N VAL A 154 -24.59 -2.93 7.64
CA VAL A 154 -23.93 -3.58 6.49
C VAL A 154 -22.47 -3.89 6.82
N ARG A 155 -21.80 -3.00 7.55
CA ARG A 155 -20.40 -3.16 7.95
C ARG A 155 -20.23 -4.00 9.21
N ASP A 156 -21.14 -3.83 10.18
CA ASP A 156 -20.94 -4.25 11.56
C ASP A 156 -21.74 -5.51 11.93
N GLY A 157 -22.77 -5.82 11.15
CA GLY A 157 -23.62 -7.00 11.31
C GLY A 157 -23.56 -8.02 10.17
N PRO A 158 -22.43 -8.29 9.49
CA PRO A 158 -22.42 -9.32 8.47
C PRO A 158 -22.69 -10.69 9.12
N GLY A 159 -23.65 -11.44 8.56
CA GLY A 159 -23.94 -12.83 8.91
C GLY A 159 -22.88 -13.83 8.45
N ILE A 160 -21.78 -13.34 7.89
CA ILE A 160 -20.66 -14.13 7.38
C ILE A 160 -19.38 -13.50 7.92
N GLU A 161 -18.53 -14.32 8.54
CA GLU A 161 -17.15 -13.96 8.86
C GLU A 161 -16.23 -14.68 7.88
N ALA A 162 -15.45 -13.91 7.13
CA ALA A 162 -14.61 -14.42 6.06
C ALA A 162 -13.21 -13.83 6.20
N PHE A 163 -12.20 -14.70 6.16
CA PHE A 163 -10.81 -14.35 6.33
C PHE A 163 -10.01 -14.80 5.11
N THR A 164 -8.99 -14.02 4.77
CA THR A 164 -7.93 -14.45 3.87
C THR A 164 -6.62 -14.53 4.63
N GLU A 165 -5.83 -15.54 4.33
CA GLU A 165 -4.45 -15.58 4.78
C GLU A 165 -3.63 -14.62 3.92
N VAL A 166 -2.75 -13.83 4.53
CA VAL A 166 -1.85 -12.87 3.88
C VAL A 166 -0.43 -13.05 4.42
N ARG A 167 0.57 -12.68 3.64
CA ARG A 167 1.95 -12.56 4.11
C ARG A 167 2.21 -11.18 4.70
N ALA A 168 3.21 -11.07 5.57
CA ALA A 168 3.64 -9.78 6.11
C ALA A 168 3.98 -8.79 4.98
N GLY A 169 4.67 -9.25 3.93
CA GLY A 169 4.97 -8.45 2.75
C GLY A 169 3.73 -7.92 2.02
N ASP A 170 2.62 -8.67 2.02
CA ASP A 170 1.35 -8.22 1.41
C ASP A 170 0.76 -7.05 2.19
N VAL A 171 0.78 -7.13 3.53
CA VAL A 171 0.28 -6.08 4.43
C VAL A 171 1.07 -4.79 4.25
N VAL A 172 2.41 -4.88 4.34
CA VAL A 172 3.28 -3.73 4.19
C VAL A 172 3.09 -3.08 2.81
N ARG A 173 2.93 -3.89 1.75
CA ARG A 173 2.74 -3.41 0.38
C ARG A 173 1.38 -2.77 0.15
N ALA A 174 0.32 -3.36 0.68
CA ALA A 174 -1.02 -2.76 0.65
C ALA A 174 -1.03 -1.39 1.32
N LEU A 175 -0.33 -1.26 2.46
CA LEU A 175 -0.22 0.00 3.19
C LEU A 175 0.68 1.00 2.48
N SER A 176 1.80 0.57 1.89
CA SER A 176 2.77 1.46 1.24
C SER A 176 2.11 2.24 0.11
N LEU A 177 1.20 1.63 -0.64
CA LEU A 177 0.41 2.30 -1.69
C LEU A 177 -0.45 3.48 -1.19
N THR A 178 -0.66 3.59 0.12
CA THR A 178 -1.44 4.67 0.77
C THR A 178 -0.63 5.51 1.76
N LYS A 179 0.55 5.05 2.18
CA LYS A 179 1.42 5.68 3.18
C LYS A 179 2.88 5.66 2.71
N PRO A 180 3.39 6.78 2.16
CA PRO A 180 4.71 6.80 1.56
C PRO A 180 5.87 6.43 2.50
N GLU A 181 5.70 6.63 3.80
CA GLU A 181 6.72 6.36 4.82
C GLU A 181 7.04 4.86 4.93
N VAL A 182 6.12 4.01 4.47
CA VAL A 182 6.25 2.54 4.51
C VAL A 182 7.01 2.00 3.28
N PHE A 183 7.12 2.78 2.20
CA PHE A 183 7.76 2.34 0.94
C PHE A 183 9.20 1.87 1.13
N ALA A 184 9.95 2.59 1.97
CA ALA A 184 11.38 2.40 2.14
C ALA A 184 11.73 1.04 2.81
N GLU A 185 10.77 0.37 3.44
CA GLU A 185 10.97 -0.94 4.08
C GLU A 185 10.93 -2.11 3.08
N LEU A 186 10.27 -1.94 1.93
CA LEU A 186 10.08 -3.00 0.95
C LEU A 186 11.09 -2.93 -0.18
N ALA A 187 11.59 -4.08 -0.62
CA ALA A 187 12.16 -4.22 -1.95
C ALA A 187 11.04 -4.15 -2.99
N ASP A 188 11.23 -3.34 -4.03
CA ASP A 188 10.27 -3.13 -5.11
C ASP A 188 8.85 -2.80 -4.59
N PRO A 189 8.61 -1.66 -3.91
CA PRO A 189 7.32 -1.39 -3.26
C PRO A 189 6.14 -1.24 -4.23
N TRP A 190 6.40 -0.85 -5.48
CA TRP A 190 5.37 -0.72 -6.52
C TRP A 190 5.09 -2.03 -7.25
N GLY A 191 5.95 -3.04 -7.10
CA GLY A 191 5.81 -4.34 -7.74
C GLY A 191 6.28 -4.31 -9.19
N PHE A 192 7.22 -3.44 -9.55
CA PHE A 192 7.77 -3.30 -10.89
C PHE A 192 8.23 -4.63 -11.52
N ALA A 193 8.69 -5.59 -10.71
CA ALA A 193 9.19 -6.86 -11.21
C ALA A 193 8.08 -7.81 -11.69
N HIS A 194 6.89 -7.73 -11.08
CA HIS A 194 5.83 -8.73 -11.26
C HIS A 194 4.48 -8.16 -11.66
N SER A 195 4.24 -6.87 -11.40
CA SER A 195 3.04 -6.17 -11.82
C SER A 195 2.94 -6.17 -13.33
N THR A 196 1.88 -6.81 -13.81
CA THR A 196 1.47 -6.71 -15.20
C THR A 196 1.22 -5.25 -15.59
N TYR A 197 0.67 -4.44 -14.67
CA TYR A 197 0.39 -3.02 -14.91
C TYR A 197 1.67 -2.24 -15.17
N GLU A 198 2.67 -2.39 -14.29
CA GLU A 198 3.97 -1.73 -14.47
C GLU A 198 4.70 -2.23 -15.71
N GLY A 199 4.64 -3.54 -16.00
CA GLY A 199 5.20 -4.12 -17.22
C GLY A 199 4.60 -3.52 -18.49
N GLU A 200 3.27 -3.39 -18.56
CA GLU A 200 2.57 -2.74 -19.68
C GLU A 200 2.88 -1.23 -19.74
N ARG A 201 2.97 -0.55 -18.61
CA ARG A 201 3.33 0.87 -18.54
C ARG A 201 4.74 1.10 -19.12
N PHE A 202 5.70 0.25 -18.77
CA PHE A 202 7.05 0.29 -19.33
C PHE A 202 7.07 -0.03 -20.83
N ALA A 203 6.31 -1.03 -21.28
CA ALA A 203 6.20 -1.36 -22.70
C ALA A 203 5.58 -0.22 -23.53
N LEU A 204 4.52 0.42 -23.02
CA LEU A 204 3.91 1.58 -23.66
C LEU A 204 4.85 2.80 -23.63
N THR A 205 5.60 2.99 -22.54
CA THR A 205 6.63 4.04 -22.45
C THR A 205 7.70 3.83 -23.51
N ALA A 206 8.20 2.60 -23.65
CA ALA A 206 9.16 2.24 -24.69
C ALA A 206 8.62 2.46 -26.10
N LYS A 207 7.35 2.15 -26.36
CA LYS A 207 6.68 2.42 -27.63
C LYS A 207 6.59 3.91 -27.93
N VAL A 208 6.23 4.72 -26.92
CA VAL A 208 6.13 6.18 -27.06
C VAL A 208 7.51 6.81 -27.30
N LEU A 209 8.53 6.42 -26.53
CA LEU A 209 9.91 6.90 -26.68
C LEU A 209 10.60 6.39 -27.94
N GLY A 210 10.17 5.24 -28.48
CA GLY A 210 10.75 4.63 -29.68
C GLY A 210 10.70 5.53 -30.92
N THR A 211 9.78 6.49 -30.98
CA THR A 211 9.70 7.49 -32.05
C THR A 211 10.96 8.36 -32.14
N LEU A 212 11.62 8.61 -31.00
CA LEU A 212 12.86 9.41 -30.94
C LEU A 212 14.06 8.69 -31.55
N ARG A 213 14.07 7.34 -31.58
CA ARG A 213 15.17 6.57 -32.17
C ARG A 213 15.40 6.92 -33.65
N HIS A 214 14.33 7.26 -34.36
CA HIS A 214 14.39 7.58 -35.79
C HIS A 214 14.48 9.09 -36.06
N ALA A 215 14.00 9.93 -35.14
CA ALA A 215 14.00 11.39 -35.27
C ALA A 215 15.29 12.06 -34.78
N GLY A 216 16.14 11.32 -34.06
CA GLY A 216 17.36 11.82 -33.42
C GLY A 216 17.39 11.37 -31.97
N PRO A 217 18.10 10.26 -31.65
CA PRO A 217 18.07 9.72 -30.30
C PRO A 217 18.70 10.70 -29.29
N PRO A 218 18.12 10.84 -28.08
CA PRO A 218 18.69 11.70 -27.05
C PRO A 218 20.07 11.18 -26.64
N ARG A 219 21.02 12.11 -26.43
CA ARG A 219 22.37 11.80 -25.92
C ARG A 219 22.48 12.04 -24.42
N SER A 220 21.59 12.87 -23.88
CA SER A 220 21.46 13.17 -22.46
C SER A 220 20.02 12.92 -22.01
N VAL A 221 19.87 12.18 -20.92
CA VAL A 221 18.56 11.83 -20.34
C VAL A 221 18.58 12.11 -18.83
N VAL A 222 17.52 12.70 -18.30
CA VAL A 222 17.28 12.79 -16.85
C VAL A 222 16.06 11.94 -16.51
N ASP A 223 16.25 10.97 -15.61
CA ASP A 223 15.20 10.13 -15.04
C ASP A 223 14.93 10.62 -13.61
N VAL A 224 13.84 11.38 -13.42
CA VAL A 224 13.48 11.95 -12.11
C VAL A 224 12.61 10.96 -11.36
N GLY A 225 12.91 10.72 -10.07
CA GLY A 225 12.24 9.69 -9.29
C GLY A 225 12.64 8.29 -9.75
N ALA A 226 13.95 8.08 -9.96
CA ALA A 226 14.50 6.87 -10.55
C ALA A 226 14.25 5.59 -9.71
N CYS A 227 13.87 5.74 -8.43
CA CYS A 227 13.61 4.64 -7.51
C CYS A 227 14.78 3.64 -7.52
N GLU A 228 14.50 2.36 -7.74
CA GLU A 228 15.51 1.29 -7.84
C GLU A 228 16.07 1.08 -9.27
N GLY A 229 15.74 1.97 -10.21
CA GLY A 229 16.35 2.01 -11.54
C GLY A 229 15.72 1.12 -12.60
N MET A 230 14.48 0.66 -12.39
CA MET A 230 13.77 -0.17 -13.39
C MET A 230 13.57 0.61 -14.72
N MET A 231 12.99 1.81 -14.66
CA MET A 231 12.84 2.68 -15.84
C MET A 231 14.21 3.09 -16.41
N THR A 232 15.17 3.45 -15.56
CA THR A 232 16.55 3.78 -15.96
C THR A 232 17.17 2.65 -16.79
N GLY A 233 16.99 1.40 -16.39
CA GLY A 233 17.42 0.22 -17.16
C GLY A 233 16.79 0.15 -18.55
N HIS A 234 15.48 0.37 -18.65
CA HIS A 234 14.78 0.43 -19.94
C HIS A 234 15.31 1.55 -20.82
N LEU A 235 15.60 2.74 -20.27
CA LEU A 235 16.19 3.86 -20.99
C LEU A 235 17.56 3.52 -21.57
N LEU A 236 18.41 2.80 -20.83
CA LEU A 236 19.73 2.38 -21.31
C LEU A 236 19.64 1.38 -22.48
N THR A 237 18.61 0.53 -22.50
CA THR A 237 18.32 -0.34 -23.65
C THR A 237 17.72 0.45 -24.82
N LEU A 238 16.88 1.44 -24.52
CA LEU A 238 16.26 2.30 -25.54
C LEU A 238 17.25 3.23 -26.23
N PHE A 239 18.21 3.75 -25.49
CA PHE A 239 19.18 4.73 -25.97
C PHE A 239 20.59 4.27 -25.55
N PRO A 240 21.21 3.37 -26.33
CA PRO A 240 22.50 2.77 -25.98
C PRO A 240 23.64 3.79 -25.89
N ASP A 241 23.51 4.93 -26.58
CA ASP A 241 24.53 5.98 -26.61
C ASP A 241 24.21 7.16 -25.66
N ALA A 242 23.11 7.07 -24.90
CA ALA A 242 22.72 8.12 -23.97
C ALA A 242 23.46 8.03 -22.63
N ASN A 243 23.84 9.20 -22.10
CA ASN A 243 24.19 9.38 -20.71
C ASN A 243 22.92 9.65 -19.91
N VAL A 244 22.70 8.88 -18.84
CA VAL A 244 21.50 8.97 -18.01
C VAL A 244 21.87 9.53 -16.64
N ARG A 245 21.20 10.60 -16.24
CA ARG A 245 21.21 11.11 -14.87
C ARG A 245 19.97 10.60 -14.15
N ALA A 246 20.16 9.65 -13.24
CA ALA A 246 19.08 9.09 -12.42
C ALA A 246 19.01 9.88 -11.10
N VAL A 247 17.90 10.58 -10.87
CA VAL A 247 17.67 11.43 -9.69
C VAL A 247 16.70 10.73 -8.75
N GLU A 248 17.08 10.58 -7.49
CA GLU A 248 16.25 9.96 -6.46
C GLU A 248 16.53 10.62 -5.10
N SER A 249 15.50 10.87 -4.30
CA SER A 249 15.63 11.56 -3.02
C SER A 249 15.64 10.63 -1.81
N GLU A 250 15.06 9.43 -1.92
CA GLU A 250 15.02 8.45 -0.84
C GLU A 250 16.34 7.65 -0.76
N PRO A 251 17.14 7.80 0.32
CA PRO A 251 18.47 7.18 0.42
C PRO A 251 18.47 5.66 0.26
N ARG A 252 17.40 4.95 0.67
CA ARG A 252 17.30 3.50 0.50
C ARG A 252 17.15 3.10 -0.97
N PHE A 253 16.36 3.84 -1.75
CA PHE A 253 16.26 3.62 -3.18
C PHE A 253 17.55 3.98 -3.90
N VAL A 254 18.21 5.08 -3.51
CA VAL A 254 19.54 5.44 -4.02
C VAL A 254 20.55 4.32 -3.78
N THR A 255 20.55 3.71 -2.60
CA THR A 255 21.44 2.58 -2.29
C THR A 255 21.23 1.42 -3.27
N ARG A 256 19.98 0.99 -3.47
CA ARG A 256 19.63 -0.09 -4.41
C ARG A 256 19.91 0.29 -5.86
N LEU A 257 19.68 1.54 -6.23
CA LEU A 257 19.99 2.09 -7.55
C LEU A 257 21.50 2.05 -7.83
N ARG A 258 22.33 2.39 -6.83
CA ARG A 258 23.80 2.29 -6.90
C ARG A 258 24.26 0.84 -7.03
N GLU A 259 23.68 -0.08 -6.26
CA GLU A 259 23.95 -1.52 -6.37
C GLU A 259 23.63 -2.04 -7.78
N ARG A 260 22.50 -1.60 -8.35
CA ARG A 260 22.03 -2.07 -9.66
C ARG A 260 22.78 -1.46 -10.84
N LEU A 261 23.01 -0.15 -10.83
CA LEU A 261 23.44 0.61 -12.01
C LEU A 261 24.70 1.46 -11.78
N GLY A 262 25.21 1.55 -10.55
CA GLY A 262 26.34 2.42 -10.20
C GLY A 262 27.67 2.05 -10.87
N GLY A 263 27.82 0.81 -11.35
CA GLY A 263 28.98 0.36 -12.11
C GLY A 263 28.97 0.78 -13.60
N LEU A 264 27.90 1.39 -14.10
CA LEU A 264 27.77 1.74 -15.51
C LEU A 264 28.32 3.16 -15.78
N PRO A 265 29.37 3.34 -16.61
CA PRO A 265 30.02 4.64 -16.82
C PRO A 265 29.11 5.76 -17.34
N ARG A 266 28.01 5.37 -18.01
CA ARG A 266 27.00 6.23 -18.63
C ARG A 266 25.81 6.52 -17.74
N VAL A 267 25.82 6.05 -16.48
CA VAL A 267 24.80 6.35 -15.48
C VAL A 267 25.41 7.21 -14.38
N ARG A 268 24.83 8.38 -14.16
CA ARG A 268 25.14 9.23 -13.01
C ARG A 268 23.97 9.23 -12.05
N ILE A 269 24.17 8.67 -10.87
CA ILE A 269 23.17 8.66 -9.80
C ILE A 269 23.32 9.95 -8.98
N VAL A 270 22.23 10.67 -8.79
CA VAL A 270 22.16 11.92 -8.03
C VAL A 270 21.13 11.75 -6.92
N GLU A 271 21.62 11.79 -5.69
CA GLU A 271 20.81 11.75 -4.47
C GLU A 271 20.34 13.17 -4.15
N ALA A 272 19.12 13.52 -4.56
CA ALA A 272 18.57 14.86 -4.41
C ALA A 272 17.05 14.88 -4.66
N SER A 273 16.35 15.90 -4.12
CA SER A 273 14.98 16.20 -4.54
C SER A 273 14.95 16.61 -6.01
N ALA A 274 13.82 16.32 -6.68
CA ALA A 274 13.53 16.85 -8.00
C ALA A 274 13.62 18.39 -8.02
N GLU A 275 13.32 19.05 -6.90
CA GLU A 275 13.36 20.50 -6.71
C GLU A 275 14.78 21.08 -6.80
N ASP A 276 15.79 20.31 -6.35
CA ASP A 276 17.16 20.80 -6.17
C ASP A 276 18.09 20.50 -7.35
N VAL A 277 17.60 19.80 -8.39
CA VAL A 277 18.41 19.36 -9.52
C VAL A 277 18.11 20.13 -10.80
N ALA A 278 19.14 20.43 -11.58
CA ALA A 278 18.97 20.98 -12.91
C ALA A 278 18.33 19.95 -13.85
N LEU A 279 17.16 20.29 -14.40
CA LEU A 279 16.41 19.49 -15.38
C LEU A 279 16.77 19.92 -16.81
N GLU A 280 18.03 19.66 -17.17
CA GLU A 280 18.62 20.02 -18.46
C GLU A 280 19.13 18.77 -19.18
N ALA A 281 18.50 18.40 -20.30
CA ALA A 281 18.84 17.24 -21.11
C ALA A 281 18.07 17.24 -22.44
N ASP A 282 18.43 16.36 -23.38
CA ASP A 282 17.64 16.13 -24.59
C ASP A 282 16.27 15.54 -24.23
N LEU A 283 16.24 14.64 -23.23
CA LEU A 283 15.02 14.02 -22.72
C LEU A 283 14.97 14.10 -21.19
N VAL A 284 13.87 14.62 -20.64
CA VAL A 284 13.57 14.52 -19.21
C VAL A 284 12.36 13.64 -19.01
N LEU A 285 12.39 12.76 -18.00
CA LEU A 285 11.24 11.96 -17.58
C LEU A 285 10.69 12.51 -16.27
N LEU A 286 9.40 12.83 -16.29
CA LEU A 286 8.59 13.12 -15.11
C LEU A 286 7.43 12.12 -15.11
N ALA A 287 7.70 10.86 -14.81
CA ALA A 287 6.71 9.78 -14.82
C ALA A 287 6.33 9.37 -13.39
N GLU A 288 5.09 9.60 -12.99
CA GLU A 288 4.60 9.26 -11.64
C GLU A 288 5.37 9.96 -10.50
N VAL A 289 5.80 11.22 -10.70
CA VAL A 289 6.57 12.00 -9.70
C VAL A 289 5.83 13.26 -9.23
N LEU A 290 5.23 14.00 -10.15
CA LEU A 290 4.75 15.37 -9.86
C LEU A 290 3.70 15.44 -8.75
N TYR A 291 2.92 14.38 -8.52
CA TYR A 291 1.90 14.37 -7.47
C TYR A 291 2.48 14.24 -6.04
N TYR A 292 3.78 13.96 -5.91
CA TYR A 292 4.48 14.02 -4.62
C TYR A 292 4.95 15.44 -4.26
N LEU A 293 4.92 16.36 -5.23
CA LEU A 293 5.33 17.75 -5.03
C LEU A 293 4.12 18.61 -4.67
N SER A 294 4.37 19.71 -3.95
CA SER A 294 3.37 20.76 -3.82
C SER A 294 3.03 21.34 -5.20
N ASP A 295 1.86 21.96 -5.30
CA ASP A 295 1.43 22.65 -6.52
C ASP A 295 2.42 23.75 -6.96
N ASP A 296 3.03 24.45 -6.01
CA ASP A 296 4.06 25.47 -6.27
C ASP A 296 5.35 24.84 -6.79
N ALA A 297 5.84 23.80 -6.12
CA ALA A 297 7.05 23.07 -6.52
C ALA A 297 6.89 22.44 -7.91
N SER A 298 5.72 21.86 -8.20
CA SER A 298 5.39 21.35 -9.54
C SER A 298 5.41 22.44 -10.60
N ARG A 299 4.86 23.63 -10.31
CA ARG A 299 4.86 24.76 -11.25
C ARG A 299 6.27 25.26 -11.54
N ASP A 300 7.05 25.50 -10.50
CA ASP A 300 8.44 25.96 -10.59
C ASP A 300 9.31 24.97 -11.39
N LEU A 301 9.19 23.68 -11.07
CA LEU A 301 9.87 22.60 -11.78
C LEU A 301 9.58 22.62 -13.28
N LEU A 302 8.32 22.79 -13.67
CA LEU A 302 7.93 22.87 -15.08
C LEU A 302 8.41 24.17 -15.76
N ASP A 303 8.54 25.28 -15.03
CA ASP A 303 9.01 26.56 -15.56
C ASP A 303 10.53 26.56 -15.83
N ARG A 304 11.32 25.89 -14.98
CA ARG A 304 12.77 25.79 -15.14
C ARG A 304 13.25 24.63 -16.03
N LEU A 305 12.34 23.80 -16.52
CA LEU A 305 12.65 22.67 -17.39
C LEU A 305 13.31 23.14 -18.71
N ARG A 306 14.51 22.63 -19.00
CA ARG A 306 15.27 22.94 -20.23
C ARG A 306 15.58 21.65 -20.98
N ALA A 307 14.57 21.14 -21.67
CA ALA A 307 14.70 19.96 -22.53
C ALA A 307 14.10 20.21 -23.90
N SER A 308 14.56 19.47 -24.92
CA SER A 308 13.87 19.39 -26.21
C SER A 308 12.69 18.43 -26.14
N HIS A 309 12.80 17.39 -25.32
CA HIS A 309 11.74 16.41 -25.09
C HIS A 309 11.45 16.19 -23.61
N LEU A 310 10.17 15.97 -23.31
CA LEU A 310 9.68 15.60 -21.99
C LEU A 310 8.78 14.37 -22.11
N LEU A 311 8.96 13.39 -21.24
CA LEU A 311 8.00 12.30 -21.04
C LEU A 311 7.24 12.54 -19.73
N THR A 312 5.91 12.47 -19.79
CA THR A 312 5.05 12.43 -18.61
C THR A 312 4.19 11.18 -18.60
N SER A 313 3.89 10.64 -17.43
CA SER A 313 2.96 9.52 -17.20
C SER A 313 2.05 9.91 -16.05
N TYR A 314 0.82 10.34 -16.34
CA TYR A 314 -0.19 10.72 -15.35
C TYR A 314 -1.60 10.45 -15.87
N GLY A 315 -2.54 10.06 -15.00
CA GLY A 315 -3.94 9.88 -15.36
C GLY A 315 -4.91 10.77 -14.59
N GLY A 316 -6.20 10.62 -14.92
CA GLY A 316 -7.31 11.29 -14.23
C GLY A 316 -7.23 12.82 -14.28
N GLY A 317 -7.84 13.46 -13.27
CA GLY A 317 -7.86 14.93 -13.16
C GLY A 317 -6.46 15.56 -13.05
N PHE A 318 -5.54 14.89 -12.36
CA PHE A 318 -4.16 15.34 -12.24
C PHE A 318 -3.44 15.35 -13.60
N GLY A 319 -3.58 14.27 -14.39
CA GLY A 319 -3.02 14.22 -15.75
C GLY A 319 -3.55 15.33 -16.66
N ALA A 320 -4.83 15.68 -16.56
CA ALA A 320 -5.42 16.79 -17.30
C ALA A 320 -4.84 18.16 -16.89
N GLN A 321 -4.57 18.35 -15.59
CA GLN A 321 -3.93 19.57 -15.08
C GLN A 321 -2.49 19.71 -15.58
N VAL A 322 -1.70 18.63 -15.53
CA VAL A 322 -0.33 18.58 -16.07
C VAL A 322 -0.33 18.87 -17.57
N HIS A 323 -1.25 18.26 -18.33
CA HIS A 323 -1.41 18.51 -19.76
C HIS A 323 -1.65 20.00 -20.06
N ALA A 324 -2.64 20.60 -19.39
CA ALA A 324 -2.95 22.02 -19.58
C ALA A 324 -1.78 22.94 -19.19
N ALA A 325 -1.05 22.59 -18.12
CA ALA A 325 0.12 23.33 -17.66
C ALA A 325 1.28 23.30 -18.68
N LEU A 326 1.50 22.16 -19.34
CA LEU A 326 2.52 21.99 -20.38
C LEU A 326 2.17 22.73 -21.67
N VAL A 327 0.91 22.63 -22.12
CA VAL A 327 0.42 23.37 -23.31
C VAL A 327 0.59 24.88 -23.13
N ARG A 328 0.25 25.44 -21.96
CA ARG A 328 0.46 26.87 -21.67
C ARG A 328 1.93 27.31 -21.72
N ARG A 329 2.85 26.37 -21.51
CA ARG A 329 4.32 26.58 -21.58
C ARG A 329 4.90 26.32 -22.97
N GLY A 330 4.05 26.13 -23.98
CA GLY A 330 4.45 25.92 -25.36
C GLY A 330 4.87 24.49 -25.69
N TRP A 331 4.69 23.52 -24.79
CA TRP A 331 4.96 22.12 -25.09
C TRP A 331 3.88 21.54 -25.99
N ARG A 332 4.29 20.80 -27.03
CA ARG A 332 3.41 20.10 -27.94
C ARG A 332 3.49 18.60 -27.69
N CYS A 333 2.36 17.96 -27.43
CA CYS A 333 2.30 16.50 -27.35
C CYS A 333 2.49 15.92 -28.77
N VAL A 334 3.57 15.16 -28.99
CA VAL A 334 3.92 14.58 -30.29
C VAL A 334 3.58 13.11 -30.40
N GLN A 335 3.47 12.42 -29.26
CA GLN A 335 3.07 11.03 -29.20
C GLN A 335 2.42 10.74 -27.85
N SER A 336 1.44 9.84 -27.83
CA SER A 336 0.84 9.40 -26.57
C SER A 336 0.33 7.96 -26.62
N ALA A 337 0.18 7.38 -25.43
CA ALA A 337 -0.47 6.10 -25.22
C ALA A 337 -1.25 6.13 -23.90
N THR A 338 -2.35 5.40 -23.84
CA THR A 338 -3.18 5.29 -22.63
C THR A 338 -3.11 3.87 -22.10
N LEU A 339 -2.85 3.75 -20.80
CA LEU A 339 -2.97 2.50 -20.06
C LEU A 339 -4.23 2.58 -19.18
N PRO A 340 -5.26 1.76 -19.42
CA PRO A 340 -6.45 1.76 -18.59
C PRO A 340 -6.14 1.31 -17.16
N GLY A 341 -6.87 1.86 -16.20
CA GLY A 341 -6.81 1.43 -14.81
C GLY A 341 -7.39 0.03 -14.63
N ARG A 342 -6.90 -0.70 -13.63
CA ARG A 342 -7.35 -2.06 -13.33
C ARG A 342 -7.16 -2.42 -11.87
N ILE A 343 -7.72 -3.57 -11.48
CA ILE A 343 -7.47 -4.20 -10.20
C ILE A 343 -6.49 -5.34 -10.42
N GLU A 344 -5.46 -5.43 -9.60
CA GLU A 344 -4.52 -6.56 -9.58
C GLU A 344 -4.08 -6.84 -8.13
N PRO A 345 -3.43 -7.99 -7.87
CA PRO A 345 -2.76 -8.23 -6.60
C PRO A 345 -1.80 -7.10 -6.20
N VAL A 346 -1.68 -6.79 -4.91
CA VAL A 346 -0.78 -5.70 -4.44
C VAL A 346 0.68 -5.94 -4.85
N ASP A 347 1.12 -7.20 -4.89
CA ASP A 347 2.44 -7.65 -5.36
C ASP A 347 2.54 -7.75 -6.90
N GLY A 348 1.43 -7.55 -7.61
CA GLY A 348 1.33 -7.70 -9.05
C GLY A 348 1.21 -9.14 -9.56
N ALA A 349 1.22 -10.14 -8.69
CA ALA A 349 1.25 -11.55 -9.08
C ALA A 349 0.22 -12.43 -8.35
N SER A 350 0.36 -12.59 -7.03
CA SER A 350 -0.28 -13.68 -6.30
C SER A 350 -0.88 -13.29 -4.97
N SER A 351 -0.62 -12.07 -4.50
CA SER A 351 -1.18 -11.56 -3.26
C SER A 351 -2.70 -11.67 -3.28
N PRO A 352 -3.33 -12.17 -2.21
CA PRO A 352 -4.79 -12.17 -2.11
C PRO A 352 -5.34 -10.75 -1.85
N LEU A 353 -4.50 -9.82 -1.40
CA LEU A 353 -4.86 -8.41 -1.29
C LEU A 353 -4.78 -7.75 -2.66
N LEU A 354 -5.76 -6.89 -2.95
CA LEU A 354 -5.92 -6.25 -4.25
C LEU A 354 -5.63 -4.75 -4.16
N VAL A 355 -5.08 -4.19 -5.23
CA VAL A 355 -4.91 -2.74 -5.42
C VAL A 355 -5.62 -2.31 -6.69
N ARG A 356 -6.25 -1.13 -6.63
CA ARG A 356 -6.64 -0.40 -7.83
C ARG A 356 -5.45 0.36 -8.37
N ARG A 357 -4.93 -0.07 -9.52
CA ARG A 357 -3.98 0.72 -10.32
C ARG A 357 -4.76 1.80 -11.07
N ALA A 358 -4.43 3.06 -10.83
CA ALA A 358 -4.98 4.17 -11.60
C ALA A 358 -4.59 4.00 -13.07
N GLY A 359 -5.46 4.37 -14.01
CA GLY A 359 -5.05 4.47 -15.40
C GLY A 359 -4.08 5.63 -15.58
N THR A 360 -3.22 5.58 -16.60
CA THR A 360 -2.25 6.64 -16.88
C THR A 360 -2.17 6.96 -18.36
N GLU A 361 -1.86 8.21 -18.68
CA GLU A 361 -1.58 8.68 -20.04
C GLU A 361 -0.09 8.99 -20.15
N ILE A 362 0.59 8.20 -20.97
CA ILE A 362 2.00 8.38 -21.27
C ILE A 362 2.08 9.32 -22.47
N ARG A 363 2.71 10.48 -22.29
CA ARG A 363 2.83 11.52 -23.31
C ARG A 363 4.29 11.89 -23.51
N LEU A 364 4.68 11.96 -24.77
CA LEU A 364 5.93 12.57 -25.20
C LEU A 364 5.63 13.96 -25.73
N TRP A 365 6.37 14.93 -25.21
CA TRP A 365 6.26 16.33 -25.51
C TRP A 365 7.53 16.82 -26.20
N GLU A 366 7.38 17.81 -27.07
CA GLU A 366 8.47 18.49 -27.77
C GLU A 366 8.32 20.01 -27.59
N ARG A 367 9.45 20.71 -27.50
CA ARG A 367 9.52 22.18 -27.50
C ARG A 367 10.73 22.70 -28.25
#